data_AF-A0AAV6Y0B9-F1
#
_entry.id   AF-A0AAV6Y0B9-F1
#
_cell.length_a   1.000
_cell.length_b   1.000
_cell.length_c   1.000
_cell.angle_alpha   90.00
_cell.angle_beta   90.00
_cell.angle_gamma   90.00
#
_symmetry.space_group_name_H-M   'P 1'
#
loop_
_entity.id
_entity.type
_entity.pdbx_description
1 polymer ?
#
loop_
_entity_poly.entity_id
_entity_poly.type
_entity_poly.pdbx_seq_one_letter_code
_entity_poly.pdbx_strand_id
1 'polypeptide(L)'
;MKRTFIFTVLGLVLVGPTLHFWYLGLSRLVTTPGASGAFLRLLLDQFIFAPIFIGFFLSTLVTLEGNPSHVIPKLKQEWFSSVLANWQLWIPFQFLNFRFVPQQFQVLAANFIAVVWNVILSYKAHKEVVTK
;
A
#
# COMPACT_ATOMS: atom_id res chain seq x y z
N MET A 1 9.48 15.13 15.09
CA MET A 1 9.86 13.86 15.75
C MET A 1 8.67 12.92 15.94
N LYS A 2 7.58 13.31 16.66
CA LYS A 2 6.39 12.45 16.90
C LYS A 2 5.79 11.80 15.64
N ARG A 3 5.56 12.58 14.58
CA ARG A 3 4.92 12.10 13.33
C ARG A 3 5.76 11.04 12.62
N THR A 4 7.05 11.31 12.44
CA THR A 4 8.01 10.36 11.87
C THR A 4 8.10 9.07 12.69
N PHE A 5 8.15 9.19 14.03
CA PHE A 5 8.20 8.03 14.91
C PHE A 5 6.95 7.14 14.78
N ILE A 6 5.74 7.73 14.79
CA ILE A 6 4.49 6.97 14.61
C ILE A 6 4.47 6.27 13.25
N PHE A 7 4.85 6.97 12.18
CA PHE A 7 4.90 6.38 10.83
C PHE A 7 5.89 5.22 10.76
N THR A 8 7.07 5.36 11.37
CA THR A 8 8.08 4.28 11.46
C THR A 8 7.57 3.09 12.25
N VAL A 9 6.95 3.32 13.42
CA VAL A 9 6.36 2.25 14.24
C VAL A 9 5.24 1.54 13.49
N LEU A 10 4.37 2.29 12.79
CA LEU A 10 3.35 1.69 11.94
C LEU A 10 3.98 0.86 10.81
N GLY A 11 5.04 1.36 10.17
CA GLY A 11 5.79 0.60 9.17
C GLY A 11 6.30 -0.76 9.70
N LEU A 12 6.89 -0.76 10.88
CA LEU A 12 7.50 -1.96 11.46
C LEU A 12 6.48 -2.93 12.07
N VAL A 13 5.51 -2.41 12.83
CA VAL A 13 4.60 -3.21 13.65
C VAL A 13 3.31 -3.54 12.93
N LEU A 14 2.85 -2.67 12.04
CA LEU A 14 1.61 -2.88 11.29
C LEU A 14 1.90 -3.33 9.86
N VAL A 15 2.59 -2.50 9.07
CA VAL A 15 2.76 -2.75 7.63
C VAL A 15 3.50 -4.07 7.39
N GLY A 16 4.65 -4.28 8.03
CA GLY A 16 5.46 -5.49 7.87
C GLY A 16 4.69 -6.79 8.15
N PRO A 17 4.14 -7.00 9.36
CA PRO A 17 3.38 -8.19 9.69
C PRO A 17 2.13 -8.39 8.82
N THR A 18 1.36 -7.33 8.55
CA THR A 18 0.16 -7.43 7.71
C THR A 18 0.50 -7.89 6.29
N LEU A 19 1.55 -7.33 5.67
CA LEU A 19 2.01 -7.77 4.35
C LEU A 19 2.50 -9.22 4.37
N HIS A 20 3.24 -9.62 5.41
CA HIS A 20 3.73 -10.99 5.56
C HIS A 20 2.57 -12.00 5.57
N PHE A 21 1.57 -11.81 6.43
CA PHE A 21 0.42 -12.70 6.51
C PHE A 21 -0.46 -12.66 5.25
N TRP A 22 -0.63 -11.47 4.66
CA TRP A 22 -1.35 -11.33 3.40
C TRP A 22 -0.70 -12.13 2.28
N TYR A 23 0.61 -11.99 2.07
CA TYR A 23 1.32 -12.74 1.03
C TYR A 23 1.34 -14.25 1.29
N LEU A 24 1.42 -14.69 2.54
CA LEU A 24 1.24 -16.10 2.88
C LEU A 24 -0.16 -16.59 2.49
N GLY A 25 -1.21 -15.86 2.86
CA GLY A 25 -2.59 -16.18 2.48
C GLY A 25 -2.77 -16.20 0.95
N LEU A 26 -2.23 -15.21 0.27
CA LEU A 26 -2.30 -15.06 -1.18
C LEU A 26 -1.60 -16.21 -1.91
N SER A 27 -0.47 -16.69 -1.37
CA SER A 27 0.24 -17.85 -1.92
C SER A 27 -0.56 -19.15 -1.80
N ARG A 28 -1.39 -19.27 -0.75
CA ARG A 28 -2.29 -20.41 -0.52
C ARG A 28 -3.55 -20.33 -1.37
N LEU A 29 -4.09 -19.12 -1.58
CA LEU A 29 -5.29 -18.88 -2.37
C LEU A 29 -5.03 -19.05 -3.87
N VAL A 30 -3.89 -18.57 -4.36
CA VAL A 30 -3.52 -18.64 -5.78
C VAL A 30 -2.40 -19.66 -5.96
N THR A 31 -2.78 -20.90 -6.29
CA THR A 31 -1.86 -22.02 -6.56
C THR A 31 -1.41 -22.10 -8.02
N THR A 32 -2.03 -21.31 -8.91
CA THR A 32 -1.68 -21.28 -10.33
C THR A 32 -0.21 -20.88 -10.52
N PRO A 33 0.60 -21.68 -11.25
CA PRO A 33 2.00 -21.35 -11.49
C PRO A 33 2.14 -20.32 -12.61
N GLY A 34 3.32 -19.70 -12.67
CA GLY A 34 3.71 -18.81 -13.77
C GLY A 34 2.95 -17.47 -13.81
N ALA A 35 2.90 -16.88 -15.01
CA ALA A 35 2.41 -15.51 -15.22
C ALA A 35 0.92 -15.32 -14.88
N SER A 36 0.09 -16.33 -15.13
CA SER A 36 -1.34 -16.29 -14.79
C SER A 36 -1.57 -16.24 -13.28
N GLY A 37 -0.80 -17.01 -12.50
CA GLY A 37 -0.80 -16.91 -11.04
C GLY A 37 -0.34 -15.56 -10.54
N ALA A 38 0.78 -15.05 -11.07
CA ALA A 38 1.28 -13.72 -10.72
C ALA A 38 0.26 -12.60 -11.00
N PHE A 39 -0.44 -12.68 -12.14
CA PHE A 39 -1.48 -11.73 -12.51
C PHE A 39 -2.68 -11.79 -11.55
N LEU A 40 -3.17 -12.99 -11.22
CA LEU A 40 -4.26 -13.15 -10.24
C LEU A 40 -3.87 -12.60 -8.85
N ARG A 41 -2.66 -12.88 -8.40
CA ARG A 41 -2.13 -12.34 -7.14
C ARG A 41 -2.10 -10.81 -7.17
N LEU A 42 -1.62 -10.21 -8.26
CA LEU A 42 -1.60 -8.76 -8.44
C LEU A 42 -3.02 -8.16 -8.41
N LEU A 43 -4.00 -8.79 -9.06
CA LEU A 43 -5.37 -8.31 -9.04
C LEU A 43 -5.96 -8.31 -7.64
N LEU A 44 -5.79 -9.40 -6.89
CA LEU A 44 -6.26 -9.48 -5.50
C LEU A 44 -5.54 -8.45 -4.62
N ASP A 45 -4.24 -8.29 -4.78
CA ASP A 45 -3.46 -7.31 -4.03
C ASP A 45 -3.93 -5.87 -4.31
N GLN A 46 -4.11 -5.51 -5.57
CA GLN A 46 -4.40 -4.14 -5.97
C GLN A 46 -5.87 -3.76 -5.80
N PHE A 47 -6.81 -4.68 -6.03
CA PHE A 47 -8.25 -4.36 -6.03
C PHE A 47 -8.97 -4.75 -4.75
N ILE A 48 -8.36 -5.60 -3.90
CA ILE A 48 -8.95 -5.98 -2.60
C ILE A 48 -8.08 -5.46 -1.47
N PHE A 49 -6.82 -5.87 -1.41
CA PHE A 49 -5.97 -5.56 -0.27
C PHE A 49 -5.60 -4.08 -0.21
N ALA A 50 -5.09 -3.49 -1.28
CA ALA A 50 -4.60 -2.11 -1.26
C ALA A 50 -5.67 -1.08 -0.83
N PRO A 51 -6.93 -1.10 -1.32
CA PRO A 51 -7.95 -0.16 -0.87
C PRO A 51 -8.28 -0.29 0.62
N ILE A 52 -8.40 -1.53 1.11
CA ILE A 52 -8.69 -1.82 2.52
C ILE A 52 -7.51 -1.38 3.39
N PHE A 53 -6.30 -1.77 3.00
CA PHE A 53 -5.08 -1.49 3.73
C PHE A 53 -4.78 0.00 3.81
N ILE A 54 -4.92 0.75 2.71
CA ILE A 54 -4.73 2.21 2.71
C ILE A 54 -5.74 2.89 3.63
N GLY A 55 -7.01 2.48 3.61
CA GLY A 55 -8.03 3.00 4.51
C GLY A 55 -7.72 2.72 5.98
N PHE A 56 -7.34 1.49 6.28
CA PHE A 56 -6.93 1.10 7.63
C PHE A 56 -5.70 1.89 8.09
N PHE A 57 -4.65 1.96 7.27
CA PHE A 57 -3.42 2.70 7.56
C PHE A 57 -3.68 4.18 7.87
N LEU A 58 -4.45 4.87 7.02
CA LEU A 58 -4.80 6.28 7.25
C LEU A 58 -5.60 6.46 8.55
N SER A 59 -6.53 5.56 8.84
CA SER A 59 -7.34 5.60 10.07
C SER A 59 -6.49 5.41 11.31
N THR A 60 -5.61 4.40 11.32
CA THR A 60 -4.70 4.13 12.43
C THR A 60 -3.71 5.28 12.63
N LEU A 61 -3.14 5.83 11.55
CA LEU A 61 -2.22 6.95 11.64
C LEU A 61 -2.86 8.16 12.31
N VAL A 62 -4.02 8.61 11.82
CA VAL A 62 -4.72 9.79 12.37
C VAL A 62 -5.11 9.58 13.83
N THR A 63 -5.53 8.37 14.18
CA THR A 63 -5.86 8.00 15.56
C THR A 63 -4.63 8.09 16.46
N LEU A 64 -3.50 7.50 16.05
CA LEU A 64 -2.25 7.51 16.83
C LEU A 64 -1.59 8.89 16.90
N GLU A 65 -1.80 9.75 15.91
CA GLU A 65 -1.36 11.15 15.98
C GLU A 65 -2.14 11.95 17.05
N GLY A 66 -3.29 11.43 17.52
CA GLY A 66 -4.12 12.00 18.58
C GLY A 66 -5.37 12.72 18.06
N ASN A 67 -5.76 12.50 16.80
CA ASN A 67 -6.88 13.20 16.16
C ASN A 67 -7.99 12.24 15.68
N PRO A 68 -8.53 11.34 16.52
CA PRO A 68 -9.48 10.31 16.09
C PRO A 68 -10.75 10.86 15.42
N SER A 69 -11.20 12.07 15.82
CA SER A 69 -12.33 12.76 15.18
C SER A 69 -12.08 13.11 13.70
N HIS A 70 -10.82 13.21 13.28
CA HIS A 70 -10.43 13.53 11.91
C HIS A 70 -10.30 12.30 11.01
N VAL A 71 -10.51 11.08 11.50
CA VAL A 71 -10.40 9.84 10.70
C VAL A 71 -11.36 9.87 9.51
N ILE A 72 -12.66 10.10 9.75
CA ILE A 72 -13.67 10.14 8.68
C ILE A 72 -13.41 11.29 7.69
N PRO A 73 -13.15 12.53 8.13
CA PRO A 73 -12.73 13.61 7.24
C PRO A 73 -11.49 13.25 6.39
N LYS A 74 -10.46 12.67 7.00
CA LYS A 74 -9.23 12.28 6.31
C LYS A 74 -9.48 11.22 5.25
N LEU A 75 -10.29 10.21 5.56
CA LEU A 75 -10.66 9.17 4.60
C LEU A 75 -11.44 9.75 3.43
N LYS A 76 -12.45 10.59 3.68
CA LYS A 76 -13.21 11.26 2.62
C LYS A 76 -12.33 12.10 1.69
N GLN A 77 -11.31 12.76 2.25
CA GLN A 77 -10.42 13.63 1.49
C GLN A 77 -9.33 12.85 0.72
N GLU A 78 -8.68 11.88 1.37
CA GLU A 78 -7.43 11.31 0.86
C GLU A 78 -7.50 9.82 0.51
N TRP A 79 -8.51 9.06 0.95
CA TRP A 79 -8.54 7.61 0.70
C TRP A 79 -8.58 7.30 -0.81
N PHE A 80 -9.56 7.84 -1.53
CA PHE A 80 -9.68 7.58 -2.96
C PHE A 80 -8.47 8.11 -3.75
N SER A 81 -7.98 9.30 -3.38
CA SER A 81 -6.78 9.88 -4.00
C SER A 81 -5.52 9.03 -3.76
N SER A 82 -5.44 8.35 -2.60
CA SER A 82 -4.35 7.44 -2.24
C SER A 82 -4.45 6.12 -2.99
N VAL A 83 -5.65 5.54 -3.07
CA VAL A 83 -5.88 4.30 -3.85
C VAL A 83 -5.60 4.53 -5.32
N LEU A 84 -6.05 5.65 -5.88
CA LEU A 84 -5.77 5.99 -7.27
C LEU A 84 -4.27 6.16 -7.53
N ALA A 85 -3.55 6.86 -6.63
CA ALA A 85 -2.10 6.98 -6.75
C ALA A 85 -1.38 5.63 -6.64
N ASN A 86 -1.86 4.72 -5.77
CA ASN A 86 -1.35 3.35 -5.68
C ASN A 86 -1.49 2.65 -7.03
N TRP A 87 -2.66 2.70 -7.65
CA TRP A 87 -2.91 2.08 -8.95
C TRP A 87 -2.09 2.71 -10.06
N GLN A 88 -2.01 4.03 -10.12
CA GLN A 88 -1.24 4.76 -11.13
C GLN A 88 0.26 4.43 -11.07
N LEU A 89 0.79 4.12 -9.89
CA LEU A 89 2.18 3.70 -9.73
C LEU A 89 2.36 2.21 -10.07
N TRP A 90 1.60 1.36 -9.39
CA TRP A 90 1.88 -0.08 -9.38
C TRP A 90 1.36 -0.82 -10.59
N ILE A 91 0.21 -0.44 -11.17
CA ILE A 91 -0.35 -1.14 -12.34
C ILE A 91 0.57 -1.00 -13.56
N PRO A 92 1.00 0.21 -13.96
CA PRO A 92 1.92 0.36 -15.10
C PRO A 92 3.28 -0.26 -14.80
N PHE A 93 3.80 -0.06 -13.59
CA PHE A 93 5.08 -0.66 -13.19
C PHE A 93 5.03 -2.18 -13.30
N GLN A 94 4.00 -2.84 -12.75
CA GLN A 94 3.94 -4.30 -12.80
C GLN A 94 3.72 -4.86 -14.19
N PHE A 95 2.98 -4.14 -15.04
CA PHE A 95 2.91 -4.49 -16.45
C PHE A 95 4.30 -4.51 -17.10
N LEU A 96 5.10 -3.45 -16.91
CA LEU A 96 6.46 -3.38 -17.43
C LEU A 96 7.38 -4.43 -16.80
N ASN A 97 7.26 -4.64 -15.49
CA ASN A 97 8.05 -5.60 -14.72
C ASN A 97 7.84 -7.03 -15.27
N PHE A 98 6.60 -7.45 -15.46
CA PHE A 98 6.30 -8.78 -16.00
C PHE A 98 6.66 -8.93 -17.48
N ARG A 99 6.64 -7.84 -18.26
CA ARG A 99 6.95 -7.89 -19.68
C ARG A 99 8.45 -7.91 -19.96
N PHE A 100 9.24 -7.14 -19.22
CA PHE A 100 10.64 -6.84 -19.56
C PHE A 100 11.66 -7.32 -18.54
N VAL A 101 11.28 -7.53 -17.28
CA VAL A 101 12.22 -7.90 -16.22
C VAL A 101 12.24 -9.43 -16.03
N PRO A 102 13.42 -10.08 -16.08
CA PRO A 102 13.54 -11.50 -15.79
C PRO A 102 12.98 -11.85 -14.40
N GLN A 103 12.31 -13.00 -14.28
CA GLN A 103 11.54 -13.39 -13.09
C GLN A 103 12.32 -13.23 -11.76
N GLN A 104 13.60 -13.59 -11.74
CA GLN A 104 14.47 -13.49 -10.56
C GLN A 104 14.73 -12.04 -10.08
N PHE A 105 14.59 -11.04 -10.96
CA PHE A 105 14.83 -9.63 -10.64
C PHE A 105 13.54 -8.83 -10.42
N GLN A 106 12.37 -9.39 -10.69
CA GLN A 106 11.08 -8.68 -10.60
C GLN A 106 10.79 -8.15 -9.19
N VAL A 107 11.16 -8.92 -8.16
CA VAL A 107 11.02 -8.51 -6.75
C VAL A 107 11.98 -7.37 -6.43
N LEU A 108 13.23 -7.44 -6.92
CA LEU A 108 14.21 -6.39 -6.70
C LEU A 108 13.74 -5.06 -7.33
N ALA A 109 13.26 -5.10 -8.58
CA ALA A 109 12.67 -3.94 -9.24
C ALA A 109 11.47 -3.38 -8.46
N ALA A 110 10.60 -4.24 -7.95
CA ALA A 110 9.44 -3.83 -7.15
C ALA A 110 9.84 -3.14 -5.85
N ASN A 111 10.93 -3.57 -5.19
CA ASN A 111 11.43 -2.93 -3.98
C ASN A 111 11.90 -1.48 -4.23
N PHE A 112 12.52 -1.18 -5.38
CA PHE A 112 12.86 0.20 -5.73
C PHE A 112 11.63 1.09 -5.86
N ILE A 113 10.57 0.59 -6.50
CA ILE A 113 9.30 1.30 -6.63
C ILE A 113 8.57 1.42 -5.29
N ALA A 114 8.70 0.43 -4.40
CA ALA A 114 8.13 0.49 -3.06
C ALA A 114 8.66 1.67 -2.24
N VAL A 115 9.92 2.08 -2.43
CA VAL A 115 10.46 3.29 -1.79
C VAL A 115 9.71 4.53 -2.26
N VAL A 116 9.45 4.66 -3.57
CA VAL A 116 8.67 5.77 -4.14
C VAL A 116 7.25 5.76 -3.59
N TRP A 117 6.62 4.58 -3.49
CA TRP A 117 5.30 4.43 -2.91
C TRP A 117 5.25 4.89 -1.45
N ASN A 118 6.24 4.51 -0.63
CA ASN A 118 6.30 4.91 0.77
C ASN A 118 6.43 6.44 0.94
N VAL A 119 7.13 7.11 0.03
CA VAL A 119 7.19 8.59 0.01
C VAL A 119 5.82 9.19 -0.31
N ILE A 120 5.14 8.69 -1.35
CA ILE A 120 3.80 9.16 -1.74
C ILE A 120 2.80 8.93 -0.60
N LEU A 121 2.80 7.73 -0.01
CA LEU A 121 1.93 7.37 1.08
C LEU A 121 2.18 8.26 2.30
N SER A 122 3.44 8.48 2.67
CA SER A 122 3.79 9.40 3.76
C SER A 122 3.29 10.82 3.52
N TYR A 123 3.47 11.35 2.30
CA TYR A 123 2.99 12.68 1.92
C TYR A 123 1.46 12.79 2.03
N LYS A 124 0.72 11.84 1.43
CA LYS A 124 -0.74 11.83 1.47
C LYS A 124 -1.27 11.65 2.90
N ALA A 125 -0.63 10.80 3.68
CA ALA A 125 -1.03 10.53 5.05
C ALA A 125 -0.88 11.76 5.95
N HIS A 126 0.15 12.58 5.75
CA HIS A 126 0.38 13.80 6.54
C HIS A 126 -0.20 15.09 5.95
N LYS A 127 -0.76 15.06 4.73
CA LYS A 127 -1.46 16.21 4.14
C LYS A 127 -2.57 16.71 5.06
N GLU A 128 -2.66 18.02 5.26
CA GLU A 128 -3.65 18.58 6.19
C GLU A 128 -5.08 18.31 5.72
N VAL A 129 -5.96 18.06 6.69
CA VAL A 129 -7.40 17.93 6.44
C VAL A 129 -7.93 19.34 6.24
N VAL A 130 -8.43 19.63 5.04
CA VAL A 130 -9.05 20.93 4.74
C VAL A 130 -10.51 20.82 5.17
N THR A 131 -10.83 21.37 6.33
CA THR A 131 -12.23 21.51 6.76
C THR A 131 -12.88 22.59 5.90
N LYS A 132 -13.77 22.18 4.98
CA LYS A 132 -14.67 23.11 4.27
C LYS A 132 -15.93 23.34 5.09
#